data_AF-A0AAE0T520-F1
#
_entry.id   AF-A0AAE0T520-F1
#
_cell.length_a   1.000
_cell.length_b   1.000
_cell.length_c   1.000
_cell.angle_alpha   90.00
_cell.angle_beta   90.00
_cell.angle_gamma   90.00
#
_symmetry.space_group_name_H-M   'P 1'
#
loop_
_entity.id
_entity.type
_entity.pdbx_description
1 polymer ?
#
loop_
_entity_poly.entity_id
_entity_poly.type
_entity_poly.pdbx_seq_one_letter_code
_entity_poly.pdbx_strand_id
1 'polypeptide(L)'
;MHFLDVCQVPDRTRLLTTLKYMMPVFKAVNSKSKYALEILHFLAHQQAAYSLHTANKSLYGLFVNTDDKIDSHIPADLQMEHIVRKIKKLVKIVGSNNIMGTILRK
;
A
#
# COMPACT_ATOMS: atom_id res chain seq x y z
N MET A 1 -6.32 5.62 -18.06
CA MET A 1 -5.67 5.10 -16.85
C MET A 1 -5.35 6.28 -15.95
N HIS A 2 -6.03 6.42 -14.81
CA HIS A 2 -5.63 7.41 -13.83
C HIS A 2 -4.33 6.91 -13.18
N PHE A 3 -3.38 7.82 -12.94
CA PHE A 3 -2.07 7.49 -12.36
C PHE A 3 -2.16 6.75 -11.01
N LEU A 4 -3.27 6.93 -10.29
CA LEU A 4 -3.57 6.30 -9.00
C LEU A 4 -3.88 4.80 -9.12
N ASP A 5 -4.45 4.36 -10.24
CA ASP A 5 -4.81 2.94 -10.47
C ASP A 5 -3.56 2.06 -10.55
N VAL A 6 -2.42 2.67 -10.91
CA VAL A 6 -1.11 1.98 -11.00
C VAL A 6 -0.65 1.47 -9.64
N CYS A 7 -0.97 2.19 -8.57
CA CYS A 7 -0.54 1.89 -7.20
C CYS A 7 -1.45 0.89 -6.48
N GLN A 8 -2.52 0.39 -7.12
CA GLN A 8 -3.47 -0.54 -6.50
C GLN A 8 -3.14 -2.00 -6.78
N VAL A 9 -2.38 -2.29 -7.84
CA VAL A 9 -2.00 -3.67 -8.19
C VAL A 9 -0.47 -3.77 -8.28
N PRO A 10 0.16 -4.77 -7.65
CA PRO A 10 1.61 -4.97 -7.66
C PRO A 10 2.10 -5.46 -9.03
N ASP A 11 2.20 -4.54 -10.00
CA ASP A 11 2.80 -4.78 -11.31
C ASP A 11 4.19 -4.13 -11.37
N ARG A 12 5.23 -4.97 -11.51
CA ARG A 12 6.63 -4.53 -11.54
C ARG A 12 6.92 -3.55 -12.68
N THR A 13 6.51 -3.87 -13.90
CA THR A 13 6.87 -3.07 -15.07
C THR A 13 6.24 -1.70 -14.98
N ARG A 14 4.99 -1.66 -14.55
CA ARG A 14 4.23 -0.43 -14.36
C ARG A 14 4.79 0.41 -13.22
N LEU A 15 5.08 -0.19 -12.06
CA LEU A 15 5.64 0.53 -10.92
C LEU A 15 7.01 1.14 -11.23
N LEU A 16 7.92 0.37 -11.84
CA LEU A 16 9.25 0.89 -12.21
C LEU A 16 9.16 2.06 -13.19
N THR A 17 8.22 1.98 -14.14
CA THR A 17 7.98 3.06 -15.10
C THR A 17 7.46 4.31 -14.40
N THR A 18 6.46 4.16 -13.53
CA THR A 18 5.91 5.23 -12.69
C THR A 18 6.99 5.88 -11.83
N LEU A 19 7.85 5.11 -11.16
CA LEU A 19 8.93 5.64 -10.33
C LEU A 19 9.93 6.46 -11.15
N LYS A 20 10.30 6.00 -12.36
CA LYS A 20 11.16 6.76 -13.28
C LYS A 20 10.55 8.10 -13.67
N TYR A 21 9.24 8.18 -13.88
CA TYR A 21 8.55 9.44 -14.17
C TYR A 21 8.43 10.37 -12.94
N MET A 22 8.25 9.81 -11.74
CA MET A 22 8.11 10.60 -10.51
C MET A 22 9.46 11.16 -10.00
N MET A 23 10.56 10.46 -10.25
CA MET A 23 11.90 10.89 -9.83
C MET A 23 12.27 12.32 -10.27
N PRO A 24 12.15 12.73 -11.55
CA PRO A 24 12.42 14.11 -11.96
C PRO A 24 11.45 15.11 -11.34
N VAL A 25 10.18 14.74 -11.16
CA VAL A 25 9.17 15.59 -10.49
C VAL A 25 9.57 15.87 -9.04
N PHE A 26 10.01 14.85 -8.30
CA PHE A 26 10.49 15.02 -6.94
C PHE A 26 11.85 15.71 -6.85
N LYS A 27 12.71 15.56 -7.86
CA LYS A 27 13.99 16.27 -7.91
C LYS A 27 13.81 17.76 -8.18
N ALA A 28 12.84 18.14 -9.02
CA ALA A 28 12.54 19.54 -9.31
C ALA A 28 12.04 20.31 -8.08
N VAL A 29 11.41 19.62 -7.12
CA VAL A 29 10.93 20.20 -5.87
C VAL A 29 11.98 20.02 -4.76
N ASN A 30 12.61 21.11 -4.34
CA ASN A 30 13.77 21.05 -3.42
C ASN A 30 13.47 20.28 -2.11
N SER A 31 12.27 20.44 -1.54
CA SER A 31 11.82 19.76 -0.32
C SER A 31 11.55 18.26 -0.47
N LYS A 32 11.46 17.76 -1.71
CA LYS A 32 11.14 16.35 -2.04
C LYS A 32 12.31 15.62 -2.69
N SER A 33 13.47 16.26 -2.84
CA SER A 33 14.67 15.69 -3.45
C SER A 33 15.13 14.37 -2.81
N LYS A 34 14.91 14.20 -1.49
CA LYS A 34 15.15 12.93 -0.77
C LYS A 34 14.38 11.74 -1.35
N TYR A 35 13.15 11.95 -1.81
CA TYR A 35 12.35 10.88 -2.42
C TYR A 35 12.89 10.51 -3.80
N ALA A 36 13.44 11.46 -4.54
CA ALA A 36 14.11 11.16 -5.81
C ALA A 36 15.36 10.29 -5.59
N LEU A 37 16.12 10.54 -4.51
CA LEU A 37 17.27 9.72 -4.14
C LEU A 37 16.87 8.28 -3.77
N GLU A 38 15.83 8.12 -2.95
CA GLU A 38 15.31 6.79 -2.59
C GLU A 38 14.80 6.03 -3.83
N ILE A 39 14.11 6.71 -4.74
CA ILE A 39 13.69 6.10 -6.01
C ILE A 39 14.91 5.63 -6.82
N LEU A 40 15.97 6.44 -6.89
CA LEU A 40 17.20 6.07 -7.59
C LEU A 40 17.83 4.81 -6.98
N HIS A 41 17.97 4.75 -5.66
CA HIS A 41 18.49 3.56 -4.97
C HIS A 41 17.62 2.32 -5.24
N PHE A 42 16.29 2.47 -5.13
CA PHE A 42 15.37 1.38 -5.40
C PHE A 42 15.50 0.87 -6.85
N LEU A 43 15.55 1.76 -7.84
CA LEU A 43 15.72 1.39 -9.25
C LEU A 43 17.07 0.69 -9.50
N ALA A 44 18.15 1.19 -8.90
CA ALA A 44 19.47 0.58 -9.01
C ALA A 44 19.47 -0.85 -8.45
N HIS A 45 18.83 -1.08 -7.29
CA HIS A 45 18.70 -2.42 -6.73
C HIS A 45 17.85 -3.35 -7.61
N GLN A 46 16.74 -2.85 -8.16
CA GLN A 46 15.83 -3.61 -9.02
C GLN A 46 16.42 -3.99 -10.39
N GLN A 47 17.41 -3.23 -10.88
CA GLN A 47 17.99 -3.42 -12.21
C GLN A 47 19.39 -4.05 -12.18
N ALA A 48 20.21 -3.77 -11.17
CA ALA A 48 21.61 -4.18 -11.15
C ALA A 48 21.98 -5.12 -9.98
N ALA A 49 21.37 -4.95 -8.80
CA ALA A 49 21.82 -5.69 -7.61
C ALA A 49 21.04 -7.00 -7.37
N TYR A 50 19.74 -7.02 -7.62
CA TYR A 50 18.89 -8.16 -7.27
C TYR A 50 18.76 -9.18 -8.42
N SER A 51 18.69 -10.46 -8.04
CA SER A 51 18.17 -11.50 -8.94
C SER A 51 16.68 -11.24 -9.23
N LEU A 52 16.17 -11.78 -10.34
CA LEU A 52 14.77 -11.57 -10.74
C LEU A 52 13.77 -11.94 -9.64
N HIS A 53 14.04 -13.05 -8.93
CA HIS A 53 13.18 -13.49 -7.83
C HIS A 53 13.16 -12.49 -6.66
N THR A 54 14.34 -12.03 -6.22
CA THR A 54 14.47 -11.06 -5.12
C THR A 54 13.89 -9.69 -5.51
N ALA A 55 14.08 -9.27 -6.76
CA ALA A 55 13.51 -8.06 -7.31
C ALA A 55 11.97 -8.08 -7.25
N ASN A 56 11.35 -9.18 -7.68
CA ASN A 56 9.91 -9.36 -7.57
C ASN A 56 9.46 -9.39 -6.11
N LYS A 57 10.11 -10.18 -5.26
CA LYS A 57 9.73 -10.31 -3.83
C LYS A 57 9.78 -8.96 -3.10
N SER A 58 10.83 -8.18 -3.31
CA SER A 58 10.96 -6.84 -2.70
C SER A 58 9.87 -5.88 -3.18
N LEU A 59 9.45 -5.97 -4.44
CA LEU A 59 8.34 -5.17 -4.96
C LEU A 59 7.00 -5.60 -4.39
N TYR A 60 6.70 -6.90 -4.36
CA TYR A 60 5.48 -7.41 -3.75
C TYR A 60 5.40 -7.07 -2.26
N GLY A 61 6.54 -6.99 -1.56
CA GLY A 61 6.60 -6.56 -0.17
C GLY A 61 6.20 -5.10 0.08
N LEU A 62 6.09 -4.26 -0.96
CA LEU A 62 5.54 -2.90 -0.85
C LEU A 62 4.02 -2.89 -0.71
N PHE A 63 3.36 -4.02 -0.95
CA PHE A 63 1.92 -4.17 -0.94
C PHE A 63 1.49 -5.28 0.02
N VAL A 64 0.29 -5.13 0.58
CA VAL A 64 -0.33 -6.12 1.45
C VAL A 64 -1.69 -6.46 0.86
N ASN A 65 -1.95 -7.75 0.69
CA ASN A 65 -3.28 -8.21 0.33
C ASN A 65 -4.15 -8.29 1.58
N THR A 66 -5.25 -7.53 1.61
CA THR A 66 -6.08 -7.40 2.82
C THR A 66 -7.28 -8.32 2.87
N ASP A 67 -7.74 -8.81 1.73
CA ASP A 67 -8.97 -9.61 1.60
C ASP A 67 -8.77 -10.83 0.67
N ASP A 68 -7.51 -11.26 0.44
CA ASP A 68 -7.11 -12.41 -0.40
C ASP A 68 -7.69 -12.43 -1.84
N LYS A 69 -8.12 -11.27 -2.35
CA LYS A 69 -8.56 -11.07 -3.74
C LYS A 69 -7.45 -10.42 -4.57
N ILE A 70 -7.56 -10.53 -5.89
CA ILE A 70 -6.58 -9.96 -6.83
C ILE A 70 -6.53 -8.43 -6.71
N ASP A 71 -7.68 -7.79 -6.49
CA ASP A 71 -7.79 -6.32 -6.44
C ASP A 71 -7.87 -5.74 -5.01
N SER A 72 -7.49 -6.52 -3.98
CA SER A 72 -7.51 -6.07 -2.56
C SER A 72 -6.13 -5.73 -2.00
N HIS A 73 -5.19 -5.40 -2.89
CA HIS A 73 -3.85 -4.96 -2.50
C HIS A 73 -3.88 -3.49 -2.08
N ILE A 74 -3.26 -3.19 -0.96
CA ILE A 74 -2.98 -1.83 -0.52
C ILE A 74 -1.48 -1.64 -0.32
N PRO A 75 -0.98 -0.41 -0.45
CA PRO A 75 0.36 -0.05 0.04
C PRO A 75 0.56 -0.50 1.49
N ALA A 76 1.72 -1.09 1.79
CA ALA A 76 2.01 -1.67 3.10
C ALA A 76 2.01 -0.64 4.24
N ASP A 77 2.35 0.62 3.96
CA ASP A 77 2.28 1.74 4.89
C ASP A 77 0.84 2.04 5.36
N LEU A 78 -0.16 1.81 4.50
CA LEU A 78 -1.57 2.00 4.82
C LEU A 78 -2.21 0.82 5.57
N GLN A 79 -1.48 -0.28 5.77
CA GLN A 79 -2.02 -1.48 6.42
C GLN A 79 -2.53 -1.20 7.83
N MET A 80 -1.76 -0.47 8.63
CA MET A 80 -2.13 -0.15 10.01
C MET A 80 -3.42 0.70 10.05
N GLU A 81 -3.52 1.69 9.17
CA GLU A 81 -4.73 2.52 9.07
C GLU A 81 -5.95 1.67 8.69
N HIS A 82 -5.80 0.76 7.73
CA HIS A 82 -6.87 -0.14 7.31
C HIS A 82 -7.35 -1.04 8.45
N ILE A 83 -6.42 -1.60 9.23
CA ILE A 83 -6.73 -2.42 10.41
C ILE A 83 -7.51 -1.59 11.45
N VAL A 84 -7.03 -0.39 11.78
CA VAL A 84 -7.70 0.50 12.74
C VAL A 84 -9.11 0.85 12.27
N ARG A 85 -9.31 1.12 10.98
CA ARG A 85 -10.65 1.37 10.41
C ARG A 85 -11.57 0.15 10.54
N LYS A 86 -11.07 -1.07 10.28
CA LYS A 86 -11.83 -2.33 10.48
C LYS A 86 -12.22 -2.50 11.95
N ILE A 87 -11.29 -2.32 12.89
CA ILE A 87 -11.55 -2.43 14.34
C ILE A 87 -12.58 -1.39 14.79
N LYS A 88 -12.44 -0.12 14.39
CA LYS A 88 -13.40 0.93 14.75
C LYS A 88 -14.82 0.61 14.27
N LYS A 89 -14.97 0.02 13.08
CA LYS A 89 -16.28 -0.44 12.58
C LYS A 89 -16.87 -1.54 13.46
N LEU A 90 -16.06 -2.53 13.84
CA LEU A 90 -16.49 -3.60 14.74
C LEU A 90 -16.89 -3.06 16.12
N VAL A 91 -16.08 -2.20 16.73
CA VAL A 91 -16.37 -1.56 18.02
C VAL A 91 -17.64 -0.72 17.95
N LYS A 92 -17.89 0.01 16.85
CA LYS A 92 -19.12 0.77 16.67
C LYS A 92 -20.36 -0.12 16.64
N ILE A 93 -20.28 -1.28 15.99
CA ILE A 93 -21.38 -2.26 15.93
C ILE A 93 -21.60 -2.89 17.32
N VAL A 94 -20.52 -3.29 18.01
CA VAL A 94 -20.59 -3.92 19.34
C VAL A 94 -21.06 -2.93 20.41
N GLY A 95 -20.58 -1.68 20.38
CA GLY A 95 -20.91 -0.64 21.35
C GLY A 95 -22.38 -0.23 21.37
N SER A 96 -23.13 -0.53 20.30
CA SER A 96 -24.58 -0.29 20.26
C SER A 96 -25.41 -1.50 20.72
N ASN A 97 -24.82 -2.68 20.91
CA ASN A 97 -25.54 -3.91 21.29
C ASN A 97 -25.61 -4.16 22.80
N ASN A 98 -25.13 -3.24 23.65
CA ASN A 98 -25.15 -3.40 25.11
C ASN A 98 -25.91 -2.30 25.87
N ILE A 99 -26.86 -1.60 25.25
CA ILE A 99 -27.66 -0.63 25.99
C ILE A 99 -29.15 -0.81 25.63
N MET A 100 -29.85 -1.56 26.49
CA MET A 100 -31.30 -1.56 26.68
C MET A 100 -32.19 -2.21 25.59
N GLY A 101 -32.16 -3.55 25.41
CA GLY A 101 -33.29 -4.15 24.67
C GLY A 101 -33.37 -5.65 24.38
N THR A 102 -32.29 -6.44 24.46
CA THR A 102 -32.36 -7.83 23.95
C THR A 102 -32.52 -8.87 25.06
N ILE A 103 -33.78 -9.02 25.48
CA ILE A 103 -34.46 -10.26 25.91
C ILE A 103 -34.23 -10.74 27.35
N LEU A 104 -35.06 -10.17 28.24
CA LEU A 104 -35.77 -10.91 29.27
C LEU A 104 -36.57 -12.08 28.67
N ARG A 105 -36.58 -13.22 29.39
CA ARG A 105 -37.45 -14.42 29.32
C ARG A 105 -36.89 -15.65 28.57
N LYS A 106 -36.30 -16.56 29.33
CA LYS A 106 -36.92 -17.84 29.69
C LYS A 106 -36.45 -18.28 31.06
#